data_AF-A0AA88IP64-F1
#
_entry.id   AF-A0AA88IP64-F1
#
_cell.length_a   1.000
_cell.length_b   1.000
_cell.length_c   1.000
_cell.angle_alpha   90.00
_cell.angle_beta   90.00
_cell.angle_gamma   90.00
#
_symmetry.space_group_name_H-M   'P 1'
#
loop_
_entity.id
_entity.type
_entity.pdbx_description
1 polymer ?
#
loop_
_entity_poly.entity_id
_entity_poly.type
_entity_poly.pdbx_seq_one_letter_code
_entity_poly.pdbx_strand_id
1 'polypeptide(L)'
;MTRLCETRWVERHDSVMYFLELCLLKLRSRETLEENINAETSAKVSQTLDVMNQSEFVMCLHVIKELSCLTLPLCKTFQSADCDLAAACRHVKTVLSRTMTIRQNYVATFAPLFDKGRSSATTLGLEMTHPTTRGGRKSNLDDPDFLTHYKTSLFIPFLDYFISELKQGFELYQNLLSHLSILVPLKIVSVDPKP
;
A
#
# COMPACT_ATOMS: atom_id res chain seq x y z
N MET A 1 -21.71 -4.95 9.54
CA MET A 1 -20.25 -5.09 9.34
C MET A 1 -19.59 -4.85 10.69
N THR A 2 -19.11 -5.91 11.34
CA THR A 2 -18.41 -5.82 12.63
C THR A 2 -17.09 -5.07 12.42
N ARG A 3 -16.84 -4.00 13.19
CA ARG A 3 -15.54 -3.31 13.16
C ARG A 3 -14.47 -4.31 13.63
N LEU A 4 -13.48 -4.58 12.79
CA LEU A 4 -12.26 -5.25 13.25
C LEU A 4 -11.65 -4.40 14.37
N CYS A 5 -11.18 -5.06 15.44
CA CYS A 5 -10.46 -4.39 16.51
C CYS A 5 -9.33 -3.52 15.92
N GLU A 6 -9.16 -2.29 16.41
CA GLU A 6 -8.22 -1.32 15.83
C GLU A 6 -6.78 -1.85 15.76
N THR A 7 -6.43 -2.75 16.67
CA THR A 7 -5.12 -3.40 16.80
C THR A 7 -4.95 -4.64 15.92
N ARG A 8 -5.94 -5.06 15.12
CA ARG A 8 -5.85 -6.19 14.15
C ARG A 8 -5.15 -5.79 12.83
N TRP A 9 -3.97 -5.19 12.92
CA TRP A 9 -3.15 -4.74 11.81
C TRP A 9 -2.76 -5.81 10.79
N VAL A 10 -2.39 -7.03 11.22
CA VAL A 10 -2.06 -8.11 10.27
C VAL A 10 -3.32 -8.54 9.50
N GLU A 11 -4.42 -8.83 10.19
CA GLU A 11 -5.68 -9.17 9.49
C GLU A 11 -6.18 -8.04 8.58
N ARG A 12 -5.98 -6.78 8.96
CA ARG A 12 -6.30 -5.62 8.12
C ARG A 12 -5.42 -5.57 6.87
N HIS A 13 -4.12 -5.82 7.01
CA HIS A 13 -3.18 -5.93 5.89
C HIS A 13 -3.59 -7.07 4.95
N ASP A 14 -3.86 -8.26 5.50
CA ASP A 14 -4.30 -9.43 4.74
C ASP A 14 -5.64 -9.15 4.02
N SER A 15 -6.57 -8.45 4.68
CA SER A 15 -7.85 -8.03 4.09
C SER A 15 -7.65 -7.05 2.92
N VAL A 16 -6.73 -6.09 3.05
CA VAL A 16 -6.38 -5.18 1.95
C VAL A 16 -5.75 -5.96 0.81
N MET A 17 -4.79 -6.84 1.08
CA MET A 17 -4.14 -7.67 0.05
C MET A 17 -5.16 -8.55 -0.68
N TYR A 18 -6.04 -9.20 0.06
CA TYR A 18 -7.10 -10.01 -0.50
C TYR A 18 -8.09 -9.18 -1.33
N PHE A 19 -8.45 -7.98 -0.86
CA PHE A 19 -9.29 -7.06 -1.63
C PHE A 19 -8.63 -6.63 -2.94
N LEU A 20 -7.34 -6.28 -2.93
CA LEU A 20 -6.58 -5.93 -4.14
C LEU A 20 -6.59 -7.11 -5.14
N GLU A 21 -6.41 -8.34 -4.65
CA GLU A 21 -6.46 -9.55 -5.49
C GLU A 21 -7.86 -9.81 -6.05
N LEU A 22 -8.90 -9.67 -5.23
CA LEU A 22 -10.29 -9.77 -5.68
C LEU A 22 -10.63 -8.73 -6.75
N CYS A 23 -10.13 -7.49 -6.63
CA CYS A 23 -10.30 -6.47 -7.66
C CYS A 23 -9.69 -6.91 -9.00
N LEU A 24 -8.47 -7.44 -8.98
CA LEU A 24 -7.81 -7.96 -10.18
C LEU A 24 -8.55 -9.18 -10.77
N LEU A 25 -9.06 -10.07 -9.93
CA LEU A 25 -9.84 -11.23 -10.37
C LEU A 25 -11.19 -10.82 -10.98
N LYS A 26 -11.90 -9.87 -10.38
CA LYS A 26 -13.17 -9.35 -10.92
C LYS A 26 -13.00 -8.67 -12.27
N LEU A 27 -11.92 -7.91 -12.43
CA LEU A 27 -11.56 -7.34 -13.74
C LEU A 27 -11.33 -8.43 -14.78
N ARG A 28 -10.78 -9.58 -14.38
CA ARG A 28 -10.50 -10.71 -15.26
C ARG A 28 -11.74 -11.50 -15.63
N SER A 29 -12.63 -11.74 -14.67
CA SER A 29 -13.77 -12.64 -14.89
C SER A 29 -14.86 -12.02 -15.74
N ARG A 30 -15.00 -10.68 -15.79
CA ARG A 30 -15.92 -9.94 -16.68
C ARG A 30 -17.36 -10.49 -16.74
N GLU A 31 -17.74 -11.31 -15.76
CA GLU A 31 -18.98 -12.09 -15.77
C GLU A 31 -20.13 -11.17 -15.36
N THR A 32 -20.90 -10.79 -16.37
CA THR A 32 -22.35 -10.54 -16.37
C THR A 32 -22.97 -10.30 -14.99
N LEU A 33 -22.65 -9.15 -14.38
CA LEU A 33 -23.43 -8.63 -13.25
C LEU A 33 -24.79 -8.07 -13.72
N GLU A 34 -25.15 -8.25 -15.00
CA GLU A 34 -26.30 -7.60 -15.63
C GLU A 34 -27.56 -8.48 -15.61
N GLU A 35 -27.47 -9.75 -15.25
CA GLU A 35 -28.65 -10.61 -15.18
C GLU A 35 -29.34 -10.44 -13.81
N ASN A 36 -30.44 -9.67 -13.81
CA ASN A 36 -31.39 -9.45 -12.70
C ASN A 36 -31.11 -8.29 -11.72
N ILE A 37 -30.66 -7.13 -12.20
CA ILE A 37 -30.50 -5.94 -11.37
C ILE A 37 -31.33 -4.77 -11.91
N ASN A 38 -31.93 -3.95 -11.03
CA ASN A 38 -32.67 -2.74 -11.44
C ASN A 38 -31.76 -1.75 -12.21
N ALA A 39 -32.37 -0.94 -13.09
CA ALA A 39 -31.63 -0.09 -14.04
C ALA A 39 -30.66 0.90 -13.36
N GLU A 40 -31.02 1.43 -12.19
CA GLU A 40 -30.16 2.36 -11.43
C GLU A 40 -28.90 1.65 -10.87
N THR A 41 -29.06 0.45 -10.32
CA THR A 41 -27.94 -0.31 -9.77
C THR A 41 -27.08 -0.88 -10.90
N SER A 42 -27.68 -1.28 -12.03
CA SER A 42 -26.94 -1.65 -13.25
C SER A 42 -26.07 -0.49 -13.77
N ALA A 43 -26.61 0.73 -13.84
CA ALA A 43 -25.83 1.91 -14.23
C ALA A 43 -24.66 2.21 -13.28
N LYS A 44 -24.86 2.12 -11.96
CA LYS A 44 -23.79 2.29 -10.95
C LYS A 44 -22.73 1.20 -11.04
N VAL A 45 -23.13 -0.04 -11.28
CA VAL A 45 -22.23 -1.18 -11.49
C VAL A 45 -21.40 -0.97 -12.74
N SER A 46 -22.03 -0.58 -13.87
CA SER A 46 -21.34 -0.26 -15.11
C SER A 46 -20.32 0.86 -14.90
N GLN A 47 -20.72 1.97 -14.28
CA GLN A 47 -19.81 3.08 -14.00
C GLN A 47 -18.64 2.68 -13.11
N THR A 48 -18.89 1.84 -12.10
CA THR A 48 -17.84 1.34 -11.20
C THR A 48 -16.88 0.42 -11.96
N LEU A 49 -17.41 -0.47 -12.80
CA LEU A 49 -16.61 -1.34 -13.68
C LEU A 49 -15.79 -0.52 -14.67
N ASP A 50 -16.34 0.55 -15.23
CA ASP A 50 -15.63 1.45 -16.15
C ASP A 50 -14.44 2.12 -15.49
N VAL A 51 -14.57 2.58 -14.24
CA VAL A 51 -13.45 3.13 -13.45
C VAL A 51 -12.43 2.05 -13.13
N MET A 52 -12.87 0.87 -12.70
CA MET A 52 -11.96 -0.24 -12.38
C MET A 52 -11.22 -0.76 -13.63
N ASN A 53 -11.84 -0.65 -14.82
CA ASN A 53 -11.27 -1.03 -16.12
C ASN A 53 -10.30 0.02 -16.67
N GLN A 54 -9.92 1.04 -15.90
CA GLN A 54 -8.87 1.95 -16.30
C GLN A 54 -7.51 1.37 -15.95
N SER A 55 -6.57 1.47 -16.89
CA SER A 55 -5.17 1.12 -16.66
C SER A 55 -4.56 1.84 -15.44
N GLU A 56 -5.04 3.05 -15.14
CA GLU A 56 -4.71 3.78 -13.92
C GLU A 56 -5.14 3.08 -12.63
N PHE A 57 -6.34 2.51 -12.60
CA PHE A 57 -6.79 1.74 -11.44
C PHE A 57 -5.91 0.52 -11.21
N VAL A 58 -5.58 -0.24 -12.27
CA VAL A 58 -4.68 -1.40 -12.17
C VAL A 58 -3.31 -0.98 -11.66
N MET A 59 -2.75 0.12 -12.16
CA MET A 59 -1.48 0.66 -11.68
C MET A 59 -1.53 1.07 -10.21
N CYS A 60 -2.62 1.71 -9.75
CA CYS A 60 -2.84 2.04 -8.34
C CYS A 60 -2.78 0.79 -7.47
N LEU A 61 -3.46 -0.30 -7.85
CA LEU A 61 -3.47 -1.55 -7.08
C LEU A 61 -2.06 -2.12 -6.91
N HIS A 62 -1.26 -2.13 -7.98
CA HIS A 62 0.11 -2.62 -7.94
C HIS A 62 1.00 -1.77 -7.03
N VAL A 63 0.87 -0.45 -7.09
CA VAL A 63 1.64 0.47 -6.24
C VAL A 63 1.26 0.33 -4.76
N ILE A 64 -0.04 0.27 -4.46
CA ILE A 64 -0.54 0.07 -3.09
C ILE A 64 -0.02 -1.27 -2.54
N LYS A 65 -0.11 -2.35 -3.34
CA LYS A 65 0.40 -3.68 -2.95
C LYS A 65 1.89 -3.62 -2.63
N GLU A 66 2.70 -3.06 -3.51
CA GLU A 66 4.16 -3.01 -3.35
C GLU A 66 4.57 -2.27 -2.06
N LEU A 67 4.00 -1.08 -1.83
CA LEU A 67 4.35 -0.30 -0.63
C LEU A 67 3.78 -0.91 0.65
N SER A 68 2.56 -1.46 0.60
CA SER A 68 1.93 -2.09 1.76
C SER A 68 2.68 -3.35 2.22
N CYS A 69 3.37 -4.06 1.32
CA CYS A 69 4.24 -5.18 1.69
C CYS A 69 5.40 -4.76 2.60
N LEU A 70 5.85 -3.50 2.54
CA LEU A 70 6.96 -3.00 3.37
C LEU A 70 6.61 -2.95 4.86
N THR A 71 5.33 -2.76 5.20
CA THR A 71 4.85 -2.61 6.58
C THR A 71 4.33 -3.90 7.19
N LEU A 72 4.13 -4.97 6.42
CA LEU A 72 3.67 -6.25 6.95
C LEU A 72 4.57 -6.81 8.09
N PRO A 73 5.92 -6.84 7.94
CA PRO A 73 6.78 -7.32 9.03
C PRO A 73 6.64 -6.48 10.29
N LEU A 74 6.39 -5.18 10.12
CA LEU A 74 6.18 -4.26 11.23
C LEU A 74 4.86 -4.55 11.95
N CYS A 75 3.75 -4.74 11.21
CA CYS A 75 2.47 -5.15 11.77
C CYS A 75 2.58 -6.44 12.60
N LYS A 76 3.31 -7.44 12.08
CA LYS A 76 3.57 -8.70 12.81
C LYS A 76 4.38 -8.49 14.09
N THR A 77 5.38 -7.61 14.04
CA THR A 77 6.21 -7.29 15.21
C THR A 77 5.35 -6.68 16.31
N PHE A 78 4.56 -5.65 15.98
CA PHE A 78 3.75 -4.94 16.96
C PHE A 78 2.62 -5.78 17.57
N GLN A 79 2.11 -6.77 16.85
CA GLN A 79 1.07 -7.67 17.34
C GLN A 79 1.60 -8.91 18.04
N SER A 80 2.91 -9.13 18.04
CA SER A 80 3.49 -10.27 18.76
C SER A 80 3.27 -10.12 20.27
N ALA A 81 3.02 -11.24 20.95
CA ALA A 81 2.82 -11.24 22.41
C ALA A 81 4.06 -10.75 23.16
N ASP A 82 5.25 -11.03 22.61
CA ASP A 82 6.56 -10.68 23.17
C ASP A 82 7.17 -9.44 22.48
N CYS A 83 6.32 -8.48 22.08
CA CYS A 83 6.77 -7.27 21.36
C CYS A 83 7.77 -6.46 22.20
N ASP A 84 9.05 -6.53 21.84
CA ASP A 84 10.06 -5.56 22.29
C ASP A 84 9.84 -4.24 21.56
N LEU A 85 9.26 -3.27 22.27
CA LEU A 85 8.94 -1.95 21.72
C LEU A 85 10.19 -1.20 21.21
N ALA A 86 11.36 -1.41 21.82
CA ALA A 86 12.61 -0.80 21.36
C ALA A 86 13.10 -1.46 20.07
N ALA A 87 13.00 -2.79 19.95
CA ALA A 87 13.27 -3.50 18.71
C ALA A 87 12.26 -3.13 17.60
N ALA A 88 10.98 -3.02 17.91
CA ALA A 88 9.95 -2.57 16.99
C ALA A 88 10.25 -1.15 16.47
N CYS A 89 10.66 -0.23 17.34
CA CYS A 89 11.05 1.12 16.92
C CYS A 89 12.30 1.15 16.02
N ARG A 90 13.28 0.27 16.26
CA ARG A 90 14.40 0.09 15.31
C ARG A 90 13.89 -0.42 13.95
N HIS A 91 12.94 -1.36 13.97
CA HIS A 91 12.33 -1.89 12.75
C HIS A 91 11.59 -0.80 11.96
N VAL A 92 10.84 0.10 12.62
CA VAL A 92 10.21 1.26 11.97
C VAL A 92 11.26 2.12 11.25
N LYS A 93 12.40 2.42 11.89
CA LYS A 93 13.49 3.17 11.25
C LYS A 93 14.02 2.47 10.01
N THR A 94 14.16 1.15 10.04
CA THR A 94 14.59 0.35 8.89
C THR A 94 13.57 0.39 7.75
N VAL A 95 12.28 0.29 8.05
CA VAL A 95 11.23 0.41 7.02
C VAL A 95 11.23 1.81 6.43
N LEU A 96 11.31 2.85 7.27
CA LEU A 96 11.34 4.24 6.84
C LEU A 96 12.55 4.53 5.94
N SER A 97 13.75 4.08 6.33
CA SER A 97 14.96 4.27 5.52
C SER A 97 14.84 3.56 4.18
N ARG A 98 14.32 2.33 4.15
CA ARG A 98 14.07 1.59 2.90
C ARG A 98 13.09 2.33 2.00
N THR A 99 11.99 2.86 2.53
CA THR A 99 11.00 3.64 1.75
C THR A 99 11.62 4.93 1.21
N MET A 100 12.46 5.63 2.00
CA MET A 100 13.19 6.80 1.52
C MET A 100 14.21 6.46 0.44
N THR A 101 14.90 5.31 0.54
CA THR A 101 15.80 4.83 -0.52
C THR A 101 15.03 4.54 -1.81
N ILE A 102 13.84 3.93 -1.72
CA ILE A 102 12.94 3.77 -2.87
C ILE A 102 12.58 5.14 -3.45
N ARG A 103 12.28 6.14 -2.62
CA ARG A 103 11.97 7.48 -3.10
C ARG A 103 13.14 8.17 -3.82
N GLN A 104 14.36 8.01 -3.31
CA GLN A 104 15.58 8.58 -3.92
C GLN A 104 15.96 7.86 -5.21
N ASN A 105 15.83 6.53 -5.24
CA ASN A 105 16.19 5.67 -6.36
C ASN A 105 14.94 5.06 -7.02
N TYR A 106 13.93 5.89 -7.22
CA TYR A 106 12.59 5.43 -7.62
C TYR A 106 12.59 4.68 -8.94
N VAL A 107 13.50 5.03 -9.87
CA VAL A 107 13.59 4.41 -11.20
C VAL A 107 13.77 2.90 -11.11
N ALA A 108 14.62 2.42 -10.19
CA ALA A 108 14.91 1.00 -10.01
C ALA A 108 13.71 0.19 -9.52
N THR A 109 12.77 0.84 -8.81
CA THR A 109 11.55 0.18 -8.29
C THR A 109 10.37 0.40 -9.22
N PHE A 110 10.26 1.60 -9.82
CA PHE A 110 9.12 2.01 -10.61
C PHE A 110 9.06 1.29 -11.96
N ALA A 111 10.18 1.17 -12.68
CA ALA A 111 10.20 0.49 -13.99
C ALA A 111 9.68 -0.97 -13.90
N PRO A 112 10.21 -1.85 -13.04
CA PRO A 112 9.70 -3.23 -12.94
C PRO A 112 8.27 -3.30 -12.40
N LEU A 113 7.87 -2.35 -11.55
CA LEU A 113 6.50 -2.27 -11.04
C LEU A 113 5.51 -1.86 -12.14
N PHE A 114 5.91 -0.91 -12.98
CA PHE A 114 5.17 -0.48 -14.15
C PHE A 114 5.02 -1.61 -15.16
N ASP A 115 6.09 -2.37 -15.41
CA ASP A 115 6.03 -3.53 -16.31
C ASP A 115 5.08 -4.62 -15.80
N LYS A 116 5.07 -4.87 -14.48
CA LYS A 116 4.10 -5.79 -13.86
C LYS A 116 2.67 -5.30 -14.05
N GLY A 117 2.39 -4.04 -13.73
CA GLY A 117 1.05 -3.46 -13.88
C GLY A 117 0.58 -3.42 -15.33
N ARG A 118 1.49 -3.11 -16.26
CA ARG A 118 1.25 -3.18 -17.71
C ARG A 118 0.89 -4.60 -18.15
N SER A 119 1.66 -5.60 -17.73
CA SER A 119 1.40 -7.01 -18.07
C SER A 119 0.05 -7.48 -17.54
N SER A 120 -0.31 -7.07 -16.31
CA SER A 120 -1.63 -7.32 -15.73
C SER A 120 -2.73 -6.65 -16.55
N ALA A 121 -2.58 -5.37 -16.91
CA ALA A 121 -3.55 -4.65 -17.72
C ALA A 121 -3.76 -5.31 -19.10
N THR A 122 -2.67 -5.71 -19.77
CA THR A 122 -2.74 -6.44 -21.05
C THR A 122 -3.47 -7.78 -20.90
N THR A 123 -3.23 -8.52 -19.80
CA THR A 123 -3.93 -9.79 -19.52
C THR A 123 -5.44 -9.58 -19.33
N LEU A 124 -5.84 -8.41 -18.85
CA LEU A 124 -7.23 -7.99 -18.67
C LEU A 124 -7.87 -7.44 -19.97
N GLY A 125 -7.12 -7.40 -21.07
CA GLY A 125 -7.57 -6.79 -22.33
C GLY A 125 -7.66 -5.27 -22.27
N LEU A 126 -6.99 -4.64 -21.30
CA LEU A 126 -6.96 -3.19 -21.14
C LEU A 126 -5.75 -2.61 -21.86
N GLU A 127 -5.96 -1.52 -22.58
CA GLU A 127 -4.86 -0.71 -23.11
C GLU A 127 -4.43 0.34 -22.07
N MET A 128 -3.12 0.54 -21.96
CA MET A 128 -2.54 1.58 -21.11
C MET A 128 -2.86 2.95 -21.75
N THR A 129 -3.60 3.81 -21.05
CA THR A 129 -4.17 5.06 -21.58
C THR A 129 -3.81 6.27 -20.73
N HIS A 130 -3.65 7.43 -21.36
CA HIS A 130 -3.40 8.69 -20.67
C HIS A 130 -4.74 9.28 -20.18
N PRO A 131 -4.92 9.63 -18.89
CA PRO A 131 -6.23 10.05 -18.36
C PRO A 131 -6.74 11.40 -18.90
N THR A 132 -5.85 12.24 -19.45
CA THR A 132 -6.14 13.65 -19.71
C THR A 132 -6.82 13.96 -21.04
N THR A 133 -6.98 13.01 -21.96
CA THR A 133 -7.78 13.30 -23.17
C THR A 133 -9.19 12.73 -23.02
N ARG A 134 -10.15 13.64 -22.72
CA ARG A 134 -11.60 13.50 -23.01
C ARG A 134 -11.89 13.36 -24.53
N GLY A 135 -10.99 12.73 -25.27
CA GLY A 135 -10.93 12.64 -26.71
C GLY A 135 -9.81 11.70 -27.13
N GLY A 136 -9.80 10.49 -26.55
CA GLY A 136 -9.11 9.28 -27.03
C GLY A 136 -7.88 9.49 -27.89
N ARG A 137 -6.85 10.19 -27.40
CA ARG A 137 -5.53 10.12 -28.06
C ARG A 137 -4.84 8.86 -27.57
N LYS A 138 -4.67 7.92 -28.49
CA LYS A 138 -3.80 6.75 -28.31
C LYS A 138 -2.39 7.27 -28.01
N SER A 139 -1.91 7.04 -26.80
CA SER A 139 -0.52 7.37 -26.44
C SER A 139 0.38 6.27 -26.98
N ASN A 140 1.42 6.64 -27.74
CA ASN A 140 2.48 5.70 -28.07
C ASN A 140 3.18 5.30 -26.77
N LEU A 141 3.34 4.00 -26.52
CA LEU A 141 4.03 3.52 -25.31
C LEU A 141 5.51 3.94 -25.24
N ASP A 142 6.09 4.34 -26.37
CA ASP A 142 7.45 4.90 -26.48
C ASP A 142 7.51 6.41 -26.17
N ASP A 143 6.37 7.04 -25.85
CA ASP A 143 6.32 8.44 -25.46
C ASP A 143 6.87 8.61 -24.02
N PRO A 144 7.99 9.33 -23.82
CA PRO A 144 8.53 9.60 -22.49
C PRO A 144 7.52 10.31 -21.56
N ASP A 145 6.48 10.95 -22.11
CA ASP A 145 5.42 11.60 -21.33
C ASP A 145 4.50 10.58 -20.63
N PHE A 146 4.35 9.37 -21.19
CA PHE A 146 3.45 8.34 -20.68
C PHE A 146 3.91 7.75 -19.35
N LEU A 147 5.17 7.31 -19.29
CA LEU A 147 5.79 6.80 -18.05
C LEU A 147 5.92 7.94 -17.02
N THR A 148 6.15 9.16 -17.51
CA THR A 148 6.24 10.35 -16.67
C THR A 148 4.93 10.66 -15.97
N HIS A 149 3.79 10.49 -16.62
CA HIS A 149 2.47 10.67 -16.01
C HIS A 149 2.27 9.76 -14.79
N TYR A 150 2.35 8.44 -14.94
CA TYR A 150 2.13 7.51 -13.80
C TYR A 150 3.14 7.72 -12.67
N LYS A 151 4.35 8.15 -13.01
CA LYS A 151 5.34 8.53 -12.01
C LYS A 151 4.88 9.77 -11.22
N THR A 152 4.50 10.85 -11.89
CA THR A 152 4.21 12.15 -11.27
C THR A 152 2.83 12.23 -10.63
N SER A 153 1.82 11.55 -11.18
CA SER A 153 0.45 11.58 -10.67
C SER A 153 0.19 10.53 -9.58
N LEU A 154 0.92 9.41 -9.60
CA LEU A 154 0.57 8.24 -8.80
C LEU A 154 1.73 7.78 -7.92
N PHE A 155 2.85 7.34 -8.50
CA PHE A 155 3.89 6.67 -7.72
C PHE A 155 4.59 7.59 -6.72
N ILE A 156 5.03 8.76 -7.19
CA ILE A 156 5.72 9.75 -6.35
C ILE A 156 4.81 10.29 -5.25
N PRO A 157 3.60 10.82 -5.55
CA PRO A 157 2.72 11.36 -4.52
C PRO A 157 2.34 10.32 -3.47
N PHE A 158 2.07 9.08 -3.89
CA PHE A 158 1.73 8.01 -2.96
C PHE A 158 2.91 7.61 -2.07
N LEU A 159 4.13 7.55 -2.61
CA LEU A 159 5.34 7.34 -1.81
C LEU A 159 5.54 8.45 -0.76
N ASP A 160 5.37 9.71 -1.15
CA ASP A 160 5.54 10.85 -0.25
C ASP A 160 4.48 10.82 0.87
N TYR A 161 3.23 10.52 0.52
CA TYR A 161 2.17 10.27 1.50
C TYR A 161 2.51 9.12 2.45
N PHE A 162 2.92 7.96 1.91
CA PHE A 162 3.25 6.78 2.71
C PHE A 162 4.44 7.04 3.66
N ILE A 163 5.45 7.79 3.23
CA ILE A 163 6.57 8.22 4.09
C ILE A 163 6.06 9.13 5.21
N SER A 164 5.16 10.06 4.91
CA SER A 164 4.56 10.97 5.90
C SER A 164 3.80 10.20 6.98
N GLU A 165 2.94 9.26 6.58
CA GLU A 165 2.19 8.41 7.51
C GLU A 165 3.12 7.60 8.42
N LEU A 166 4.19 7.01 7.85
CA LEU A 166 5.18 6.27 8.64
C LEU A 166 5.92 7.16 9.65
N LYS A 167 6.29 8.38 9.27
CA LYS A 167 6.93 9.35 10.18
C LYS A 167 6.01 9.74 11.32
N GLN A 168 4.77 10.11 11.00
CA GLN A 168 3.80 10.51 12.01
C GLN A 168 3.52 9.37 12.99
N GLY A 169 3.31 8.15 12.48
CA GLY A 169 3.16 6.97 13.32
C GLY A 169 4.38 6.72 14.21
N PHE A 170 5.59 6.89 13.67
CA PHE A 170 6.83 6.69 14.40
C PHE A 170 7.08 7.70 15.53
N GLU A 171 6.79 8.97 15.29
CA GLU A 171 6.95 10.04 16.28
C GLU A 171 6.14 9.74 17.56
N LEU A 172 4.92 9.20 17.40
CA LEU A 172 4.09 8.76 18.53
C LEU A 172 4.79 7.69 19.38
N TYR A 173 5.40 6.67 18.75
CA TYR A 173 6.09 5.60 19.49
C TYR A 173 7.41 6.06 20.13
N GLN A 174 8.15 6.96 19.48
CA GLN A 174 9.36 7.53 20.07
C GLN A 174 9.06 8.33 21.33
N ASN A 175 8.00 9.13 21.32
CA ASN A 175 7.54 9.88 22.49
C ASN A 175 7.06 8.95 23.61
N LEU A 176 6.37 7.86 23.27
CA LEU A 176 5.97 6.85 24.26
C LEU A 176 7.20 6.20 24.91
N LEU A 177 8.19 5.79 24.11
CA LEU A 177 9.42 5.18 24.62
C LEU A 177 10.24 6.12 25.50
N SER A 178 10.37 7.39 25.12
CA SER A 178 11.09 8.36 25.94
C SER A 178 10.40 8.54 27.30
N HIS A 179 9.07 8.57 27.35
CA HIS A 179 8.32 8.65 28.60
C HIS A 179 8.43 7.36 29.44
N LEU A 180 8.34 6.19 28.81
CA LEU A 180 8.49 4.90 29.50
C LEU A 180 9.92 4.69 30.04
N SER A 181 10.94 5.22 29.36
CA SER A 181 12.33 5.12 29.81
C SER A 181 12.59 5.81 31.16
N ILE A 182 11.72 6.76 31.54
CA ILE A 182 11.76 7.44 32.84
C ILE A 182 11.22 6.52 33.96
N LEU A 183 10.36 5.55 33.62
CA LEU A 183 9.73 4.62 34.58
C LEU A 183 10.59 3.39 34.86
N VAL A 184 11.53 3.04 33.99
CA VAL A 184 12.44 1.91 34.21
C VAL A 184 13.62 2.38 35.06
N PRO A 185 13.83 1.82 36.27
CA PRO A 185 14.98 2.17 37.08
C PRO A 185 16.27 1.80 36.34
N LEU A 186 17.09 2.81 36.02
CA LEU A 186 18.36 2.67 35.29
C LEU A 186 19.43 1.85 36.04
N LYS A 187 19.17 1.47 37.29
CA LYS A 187 19.99 0.57 38.10
C LYS A 187 19.08 -0.45 38.77
N ILE A 188 19.06 -1.67 38.25
CA ILE A 188 18.61 -2.83 39.01
C ILE A 188 19.79 -3.17 39.93
N VAL A 189 19.68 -2.84 41.22
CA VAL A 189 20.63 -3.33 42.22
C VAL A 189 20.50 -4.85 42.21
N SER A 190 21.57 -5.54 41.81
CA SER A 190 21.64 -6.99 41.95
C SER A 190 21.42 -7.33 43.41
N VAL A 191 20.32 -8.02 43.70
CA VAL A 191 20.12 -8.60 45.03
C VAL A 191 21.12 -9.75 45.12
N ASP A 192 22.17 -9.55 45.91
CA ASP A 192 23.12 -10.61 46.23
C ASP A 192 22.35 -11.82 46.76
N PRO A 193 22.66 -13.05 46.31
CA PRO A 193 22.06 -14.24 46.88
C PRO A 193 22.42 -14.30 48.37
N LYS A 194 21.38 -14.23 49.22
CA LYS A 194 21.52 -14.30 50.67
C LYS A 194 22.13 -15.67 51.04
N PRO A 195 23.09 -15.73 51.99
CA PRO A 195 23.83 -16.94 52.35
C PRO A 195 22.94 -18.07 52.90
#